data_AF-A0A6F8YPW0-F1
#
_entry.id   AF-A0A6F8YPW0-F1
#
_cell.length_a   1.000
_cell.length_b   1.000
_cell.length_c   1.000
_cell.angle_alpha   90.00
_cell.angle_beta   90.00
_cell.angle_gamma   90.00
#
_symmetry.space_group_name_H-M   'P 1'
#
loop_
_entity.id
_entity.type
_entity.pdbx_description
1 polymer ?
#
loop_
_entity_poly.entity_id
_entity_poly.type
_entity_poly.pdbx_seq_one_letter_code
_entity_poly.pdbx_strand_id
1 'polypeptide(L)'
;MYRSAQRRRSTSGRNKRIIAVLATLVVFGGVITVTQISNAGDRRNRGGGRPPATQCSPAPGATAPAGQANVTETRQNGRTVRNYWGDGQACTTTPASPAPTTDSSGQPNQPATGAPTTAAPPAPLEFGPDECGEGNGLEIHDGFQNGNRCVDTQMGEVANADQNPTLLITQSPRTVRVNEPFTFRVSTRNLIRDRFLPAGQGGYYVDMSILNNQGLVRGHFHSACRQLNSTNAAPDPAPAPAFFVATEDRAGGAAPDVIEIRVPGLATRGTFQCASWAGDASHRIPMMQRANQIPAFDAFRLTVR
;
A
#
# COMPACT_ATOMS: atom_id res chain seq x y z
N MET A 1 -38.83 40.52 -51.53
CA MET A 1 -38.11 40.96 -52.75
C MET A 1 -36.71 41.37 -52.29
N TYR A 2 -35.57 40.87 -52.72
CA TYR A 2 -35.15 40.06 -53.87
C TYR A 2 -33.85 39.32 -53.46
N ARG A 3 -33.67 38.07 -53.91
CA ARG A 3 -32.38 37.38 -53.95
C ARG A 3 -31.51 37.98 -55.06
N SER A 4 -30.19 37.98 -54.93
CA SER A 4 -29.33 37.66 -56.10
C SER A 4 -27.93 37.22 -55.68
N ALA A 5 -27.53 36.12 -56.31
CA ALA A 5 -26.18 35.59 -56.37
C ALA A 5 -25.51 36.05 -57.68
N GLN A 6 -24.26 35.57 -57.90
CA GLN A 6 -23.42 35.60 -59.11
C GLN A 6 -22.34 36.69 -59.10
N ARG A 7 -21.13 36.51 -59.65
CA ARG A 7 -20.50 35.40 -60.41
C ARG A 7 -18.98 35.59 -60.43
N ARG A 8 -18.28 34.47 -60.63
CA ARG A 8 -16.89 34.26 -61.09
C ARG A 8 -16.30 35.34 -62.02
N ARG A 9 -14.99 35.59 -61.92
CA ARG A 9 -14.02 35.22 -62.99
C ARG A 9 -12.54 35.30 -62.55
N SER A 10 -11.78 34.39 -63.15
CA SER A 10 -10.34 34.15 -63.08
C SER A 10 -9.61 34.92 -64.19
N THR A 11 -8.37 35.32 -63.94
CA THR A 11 -7.22 35.38 -64.89
C THR A 11 -5.95 35.65 -64.08
N SER A 12 -5.01 34.71 -63.99
CA SER A 12 -3.86 34.53 -64.90
C SER A 12 -2.78 35.61 -64.72
N GLY A 13 -1.70 35.25 -64.01
CA GLY A 13 -0.47 36.02 -63.88
C GLY A 13 0.72 35.10 -63.64
N ARG A 14 1.11 34.40 -64.69
CA ARG A 14 2.26 33.49 -64.79
C ARG A 14 3.55 34.29 -64.58
N ASN A 15 4.36 33.97 -63.57
CA ASN A 15 5.80 34.22 -63.62
C ASN A 15 6.58 33.03 -63.07
N LYS A 16 7.35 32.46 -63.99
CA LYS A 16 8.27 31.34 -63.85
C LYS A 16 9.48 31.79 -63.03
N ARG A 17 9.91 30.99 -62.05
CA ARG A 17 11.34 30.61 -61.91
C ARG A 17 11.41 29.20 -61.34
N ILE A 18 11.91 28.30 -62.17
CA ILE A 18 12.45 26.99 -61.81
C ILE A 18 13.86 27.26 -61.27
N ILE A 19 14.13 26.87 -60.02
CA ILE A 19 15.42 26.34 -59.62
C ILE A 19 15.11 25.15 -58.70
N ALA A 20 15.38 23.97 -59.23
CA ALA A 20 15.54 22.76 -58.45
C ALA A 20 16.86 22.83 -57.68
N VAL A 21 16.96 22.07 -56.59
CA VAL A 21 18.11 21.22 -56.20
C VAL A 21 18.30 21.18 -54.67
N LEU A 22 18.49 19.93 -54.21
CA LEU A 22 19.03 19.43 -52.94
C LEU A 22 18.09 19.13 -51.77
N ALA A 23 17.83 17.83 -51.66
CA ALA A 23 17.45 17.12 -50.46
C ALA A 23 18.39 17.41 -49.28
N THR A 24 17.82 17.56 -48.09
CA THR A 24 18.55 17.36 -46.83
C THR A 24 17.63 16.59 -45.88
N LEU A 25 17.99 15.33 -45.67
CA LEU A 25 17.46 14.46 -44.64
C LEU A 25 17.80 15.08 -43.27
N VAL A 26 16.79 15.54 -42.53
CA VAL A 26 16.93 15.83 -41.10
C VAL A 26 16.47 14.60 -40.33
N VAL A 27 17.44 13.81 -39.90
CA VAL A 27 17.27 12.77 -38.90
C VAL A 27 16.96 13.45 -37.57
N PHE A 28 15.75 13.21 -37.04
CA PHE A 28 15.42 13.51 -35.65
C PHE A 28 16.17 12.52 -34.73
N GLY A 29 17.38 12.90 -34.32
CA GLY A 29 18.11 12.25 -33.24
C GLY A 29 18.00 13.10 -31.97
N GLY A 30 16.93 12.90 -31.20
CA GLY A 30 16.79 13.52 -29.89
C GLY A 30 17.83 12.97 -28.92
N VAL A 31 18.74 13.83 -28.47
CA VAL A 31 19.64 13.55 -27.36
C VAL A 31 18.81 13.58 -26.08
N ILE A 32 18.44 12.40 -25.57
CA ILE A 32 18.04 12.24 -24.17
C ILE A 32 19.34 12.04 -23.39
N THR A 33 19.76 13.08 -22.67
CA THR A 33 20.69 12.94 -21.55
C THR A 33 19.97 12.20 -20.43
N VAL A 34 20.08 10.86 -20.42
CA VAL A 34 19.81 10.08 -19.21
C VAL A 34 21.02 10.26 -18.30
N THR A 35 20.83 10.95 -17.18
CA THR A 35 21.77 10.90 -16.06
C THR A 35 21.98 9.45 -15.67
N GLN A 36 23.22 8.99 -15.78
CA GLN A 36 23.66 7.70 -15.29
C GLN A 36 23.36 7.63 -13.79
N ILE A 37 22.44 6.75 -13.39
CA ILE A 37 22.42 6.23 -12.02
C ILE A 37 23.39 5.05 -12.03
N SER A 38 24.31 5.08 -11.10
CA SER A 38 25.49 4.24 -10.95
C SER A 38 25.27 2.75 -11.23
N ASN A 39 26.19 2.18 -12.00
CA ASN A 39 26.46 0.75 -11.99
C ASN A 39 26.98 0.35 -10.61
N ALA A 40 26.13 -0.28 -9.78
CA ALA A 40 26.59 -1.19 -8.75
C ALA A 40 26.52 -2.61 -9.34
N GLY A 41 27.59 -2.99 -10.03
CA GLY A 41 27.86 -4.39 -10.28
C GLY A 41 28.43 -4.99 -9.02
N ASP A 42 27.78 -6.02 -8.47
CA ASP A 42 28.45 -7.30 -8.41
C ASP A 42 27.50 -8.50 -8.41
N ARG A 43 28.01 -9.54 -9.06
CA ARG A 43 27.44 -10.81 -9.47
C ARG A 43 26.61 -11.51 -8.38
N ARG A 44 25.29 -11.62 -8.58
CA ARG A 44 24.47 -12.63 -7.87
C ARG A 44 24.72 -14.00 -8.47
N ASN A 45 25.45 -14.82 -7.73
CA ASN A 45 25.52 -16.27 -7.93
C ASN A 45 24.14 -16.85 -7.56
N ARG A 46 23.21 -16.94 -8.53
CA ARG A 46 21.92 -17.63 -8.36
C ARG A 46 22.15 -19.13 -8.35
N GLY A 47 22.47 -19.64 -7.17
CA GLY A 47 22.63 -21.06 -6.88
C GLY A 47 22.04 -21.45 -5.52
N GLY A 48 20.93 -20.83 -5.12
CA GLY A 48 20.17 -21.20 -3.92
C GLY A 48 18.71 -21.36 -4.27
N GLY A 49 18.22 -22.60 -4.29
CA GLY A 49 16.80 -22.88 -4.41
C GLY A 49 16.04 -22.12 -3.33
N ARG A 50 14.98 -21.40 -3.72
CA ARG A 50 14.04 -20.76 -2.79
C ARG A 50 13.56 -21.83 -1.80
N PRO A 51 13.86 -21.74 -0.49
CA PRO A 51 13.30 -22.71 0.45
C PRO A 51 11.78 -22.62 0.37
N PRO A 52 11.06 -23.76 0.34
CA PRO A 52 9.61 -23.73 0.38
C PRO A 52 9.16 -23.06 1.68
N ALA A 53 8.16 -22.20 1.61
CA ALA A 53 7.50 -21.58 2.77
C ALA A 53 6.97 -22.68 3.69
N THR A 54 7.78 -23.12 4.66
CA THR A 54 7.52 -24.36 5.41
C THR A 54 6.86 -24.11 6.77
N GLN A 55 6.41 -22.88 7.08
CA GLN A 55 5.89 -22.55 8.42
C GLN A 55 4.65 -21.65 8.48
N CYS A 56 4.02 -21.35 7.34
CA CYS A 56 2.87 -20.46 7.29
C CYS A 56 1.63 -21.18 6.76
N SER A 57 0.54 -21.14 7.53
CA SER A 57 -0.80 -21.54 7.07
C SER A 57 -1.60 -20.29 6.68
N PRO A 58 -2.65 -20.40 5.84
CA PRO A 58 -3.60 -19.31 5.66
C PRO A 58 -4.14 -18.85 7.03
N ALA A 59 -4.25 -17.53 7.23
CA ALA A 59 -4.71 -16.96 8.49
C ALA A 59 -6.17 -17.39 8.77
N PRO A 60 -6.49 -17.88 9.98
CA PRO A 60 -7.87 -18.18 10.38
C PRO A 60 -8.75 -16.91 10.33
N GLY A 61 -10.05 -17.06 10.03
CA GLY A 61 -11.04 -15.97 10.12
C GLY A 61 -11.48 -15.31 8.81
N ALA A 62 -11.02 -15.81 7.66
CA ALA A 62 -11.38 -15.25 6.35
C ALA A 62 -11.57 -16.34 5.28
N THR A 63 -12.42 -17.33 5.58
CA THR A 63 -12.90 -18.24 4.54
C THR A 63 -13.98 -17.53 3.73
N ALA A 64 -13.90 -17.60 2.41
CA ALA A 64 -14.96 -17.08 1.56
C ALA A 64 -16.31 -17.73 1.93
N PRO A 65 -17.42 -16.98 1.90
CA PRO A 65 -18.74 -17.53 2.22
C PRO A 65 -19.07 -18.77 1.37
N ALA A 66 -19.74 -19.74 1.98
CA ALA A 66 -20.25 -20.96 1.32
C ALA A 66 -19.20 -21.85 0.63
N GLY A 67 -17.96 -21.89 1.13
CA GLY A 67 -16.91 -22.76 0.56
C GLY A 67 -16.43 -22.34 -0.83
N GLN A 68 -16.64 -21.06 -1.18
CA GLN A 68 -16.15 -20.46 -2.42
C GLN A 68 -14.61 -20.41 -2.45
N ALA A 69 -14.07 -20.18 -3.65
CA ALA A 69 -12.64 -19.93 -3.84
C ALA A 69 -12.16 -18.76 -2.96
N ASN A 70 -10.86 -18.72 -2.64
CA ASN A 70 -10.22 -17.63 -1.88
C ASN A 70 -10.33 -16.24 -2.56
N VAL A 71 -10.98 -16.15 -3.72
CA VAL A 71 -11.32 -14.92 -4.41
C VAL A 71 -12.80 -14.95 -4.76
N THR A 72 -13.53 -13.91 -4.36
CA THR A 72 -14.92 -13.69 -4.79
C THR A 72 -14.98 -12.50 -5.72
N GLU A 73 -15.81 -12.60 -6.77
CA GLU A 73 -16.05 -11.51 -7.70
C GLU A 73 -17.47 -10.96 -7.54
N THR A 74 -17.61 -9.64 -7.53
CA THR A 74 -18.92 -8.97 -7.56
C THR A 74 -18.94 -7.90 -8.65
N ARG A 75 -20.12 -7.58 -9.19
CA ARG A 75 -20.30 -6.43 -10.08
C ARG A 75 -20.72 -5.22 -9.25
N GLN A 76 -19.91 -4.16 -9.27
CA GLN A 76 -20.20 -2.87 -8.65
C GLN A 76 -19.82 -1.76 -9.61
N ASN A 77 -20.59 -0.67 -9.69
CA ASN A 77 -20.30 0.46 -10.59
C ASN A 77 -19.99 0.01 -12.05
N GLY A 78 -20.67 -1.03 -12.55
CA GLY A 78 -20.48 -1.58 -13.89
C GLY A 78 -19.24 -2.48 -14.08
N ARG A 79 -18.39 -2.65 -13.07
CA ARG A 79 -17.09 -3.35 -13.17
C ARG A 79 -16.96 -4.51 -12.18
N THR A 80 -16.00 -5.39 -12.44
CA THR A 80 -15.70 -6.53 -11.57
C THR A 80 -14.83 -6.07 -10.40
N VAL A 81 -15.31 -6.29 -9.18
CA VAL A 81 -14.59 -6.08 -7.93
C VAL A 81 -14.21 -7.44 -7.37
N ARG A 82 -12.91 -7.65 -7.13
CA ARG A 82 -12.37 -8.88 -6.54
C ARG A 82 -12.03 -8.65 -5.09
N ASN A 83 -12.52 -9.55 -4.25
CA ASN A 83 -12.15 -9.63 -2.84
C ASN A 83 -11.36 -10.91 -2.62
N TYR A 84 -10.13 -10.75 -2.16
CA TYR A 84 -9.21 -11.83 -1.82
C TYR A 84 -9.35 -12.12 -0.33
N TRP A 85 -9.92 -13.28 -0.04
CA TRP A 85 -10.22 -13.76 1.30
C TRP A 85 -9.02 -14.48 1.88
N GLY A 86 -8.71 -14.20 3.14
CA GLY A 86 -7.68 -14.95 3.86
C GLY A 86 -6.31 -14.89 3.21
N ASP A 87 -6.01 -13.80 2.48
CA ASP A 87 -4.67 -13.58 1.95
C ASP A 87 -3.63 -13.32 3.05
N GLY A 88 -4.09 -13.12 4.30
CA GLY A 88 -3.23 -13.21 5.48
C GLY A 88 -2.69 -14.63 5.68
N GLN A 89 -1.48 -14.76 6.20
CA GLN A 89 -0.85 -15.99 6.64
C GLN A 89 -0.66 -15.92 8.15
N ALA A 90 -1.00 -17.01 8.84
CA ALA A 90 -0.61 -17.22 10.22
C ALA A 90 0.68 -18.04 10.23
N CYS A 91 1.80 -17.37 10.48
CA CYS A 91 3.08 -18.03 10.67
C CYS A 91 3.30 -18.27 12.16
N THR A 92 3.68 -19.47 12.57
CA THR A 92 4.04 -19.76 13.97
C THR A 92 5.36 -19.06 14.29
N THR A 93 5.35 -18.06 15.16
CA THR A 93 6.58 -17.49 15.71
C THR A 93 7.11 -18.40 16.80
N THR A 94 8.16 -19.16 16.53
CA THR A 94 9.01 -19.68 17.61
C THR A 94 9.90 -18.54 18.06
N PRO A 95 9.81 -18.00 19.29
CA PRO A 95 10.74 -16.98 19.74
C PRO A 95 12.05 -17.67 20.11
N ALA A 96 13.08 -17.52 19.27
CA ALA A 96 14.44 -17.65 19.76
C ALA A 96 14.74 -16.39 20.59
N SER A 97 14.55 -16.47 21.90
CA SER A 97 15.01 -15.41 22.82
C SER A 97 16.54 -15.34 22.76
N PRO A 98 17.15 -14.17 22.54
CA PRO A 98 18.54 -13.97 22.96
C PRO A 98 18.56 -13.81 24.49
N ALA A 99 19.43 -14.58 25.14
CA ALA A 99 19.67 -14.53 26.57
C ALA A 99 20.17 -13.13 27.02
N PRO A 100 19.91 -12.71 28.27
CA PRO A 100 20.44 -11.45 28.78
C PRO A 100 21.95 -11.58 29.01
N THR A 101 22.74 -10.78 28.28
CA THR A 101 24.15 -10.60 28.62
C THR A 101 24.27 -9.69 29.83
N THR A 102 24.85 -10.24 30.88
CA THR A 102 25.38 -9.51 32.03
C THR A 102 26.65 -8.81 31.59
N ASP A 103 26.75 -7.50 31.82
CA ASP A 103 28.06 -6.96 32.17
C ASP A 103 27.95 -5.86 33.22
N SER A 104 28.85 -5.96 34.18
CA SER A 104 28.94 -5.15 35.38
C SER A 104 30.18 -4.28 35.25
N SER A 105 30.05 -2.97 35.38
CA SER A 105 31.12 -2.15 35.94
C SER A 105 30.52 -1.03 36.77
N GLY A 106 30.71 -1.13 38.08
CA GLY A 106 30.38 -0.09 39.04
C GLY A 106 31.59 0.75 39.39
N GLN A 107 31.29 1.98 39.85
CA GLN A 107 31.91 2.77 40.93
C GLN A 107 32.18 4.24 40.54
N PRO A 108 32.23 5.19 41.49
CA PRO A 108 31.31 5.43 42.61
C PRO A 108 30.87 6.91 42.69
N ASN A 109 29.84 7.16 43.51
CA ASN A 109 29.25 8.47 43.80
C ASN A 109 30.23 9.45 44.51
N GLN A 110 30.24 10.71 44.08
CA GLN A 110 30.54 11.86 44.95
C GLN A 110 29.47 12.96 44.77
N PRO A 111 29.09 13.69 45.85
CA PRO A 111 27.98 14.62 45.82
C PRO A 111 28.43 16.02 45.39
N ALA A 112 27.82 16.58 44.36
CA ALA A 112 27.97 17.99 43.99
C ALA A 112 26.63 18.73 44.19
N THR A 113 26.62 19.62 45.17
CA THR A 113 25.63 20.69 45.34
C THR A 113 25.78 21.71 44.23
N GLY A 114 24.74 21.96 43.42
CA GLY A 114 24.75 22.97 42.37
C GLY A 114 23.34 23.28 41.84
N ALA A 115 23.07 24.57 41.66
CA ALA A 115 21.82 25.25 41.29
C ALA A 115 21.05 24.67 40.06
N PRO A 116 19.76 25.02 39.86
CA PRO A 116 18.96 24.48 38.76
C PRO A 116 19.51 24.94 37.42
N THR A 117 20.22 24.05 36.73
CA THR A 117 20.57 24.20 35.33
C THR A 117 19.34 23.89 34.49
N THR A 118 18.86 24.86 33.71
CA THR A 118 18.00 24.60 32.55
C THR A 118 18.62 23.48 31.74
N ALA A 119 18.00 22.31 31.74
CA ALA A 119 18.49 21.14 31.02
C ALA A 119 18.62 21.51 29.53
N ALA A 120 19.81 21.28 28.97
CA ALA A 120 20.01 21.41 27.53
C ALA A 120 19.02 20.47 26.80
N PRO A 121 18.52 20.86 25.62
CA PRO A 121 17.68 19.97 24.82
C PRO A 121 18.42 18.66 24.56
N PRO A 122 17.71 17.52 24.53
CA PRO A 122 18.32 16.22 24.27
C PRO A 122 19.04 16.24 22.93
N ALA A 123 20.16 15.51 22.84
CA ALA A 123 20.89 15.35 21.60
C ALA A 123 19.97 14.80 20.50
N PRO A 124 20.17 15.19 19.22
CA PRO A 124 19.46 14.59 18.10
C PRO A 124 19.62 13.08 18.09
N LEU A 125 18.56 12.36 17.71
CA LEU A 125 18.66 10.92 17.44
C LEU A 125 19.59 10.70 16.26
N GLU A 126 20.51 9.74 16.38
CA GLU A 126 21.35 9.31 15.28
C GLU A 126 20.51 8.61 14.21
N PHE A 127 20.95 8.71 12.96
CA PHE A 127 20.36 7.92 11.88
C PHE A 127 20.61 6.43 12.12
N GLY A 128 19.62 5.60 11.77
CA GLY A 128 19.75 4.15 11.81
C GLY A 128 20.62 3.61 10.66
N PRO A 129 20.69 2.28 10.50
CA PRO A 129 21.41 1.66 9.39
C PRO A 129 20.84 2.07 8.02
N ASP A 130 21.72 2.13 7.02
CA ASP A 130 21.37 2.50 5.64
C ASP A 130 20.87 1.27 4.85
N GLU A 131 21.34 0.08 5.20
CA GLU A 131 20.94 -1.18 4.57
C GLU A 131 20.27 -2.14 5.55
N CYS A 132 19.38 -2.95 4.99
CA CYS A 132 18.66 -3.91 5.78
C CYS A 132 19.58 -5.09 6.15
N GLY A 133 19.61 -5.44 7.44
CA GLY A 133 20.45 -6.52 7.98
C GLY A 133 21.74 -6.04 8.64
N GLU A 134 22.11 -4.77 8.44
CA GLU A 134 23.24 -4.15 9.13
C GLU A 134 23.03 -4.18 10.65
N GLY A 135 23.96 -4.82 11.36
CA GLY A 135 24.02 -4.82 12.82
C GLY A 135 22.96 -5.65 13.55
N ASN A 136 22.05 -6.34 12.85
CA ASN A 136 20.96 -7.09 13.50
C ASN A 136 20.87 -8.59 13.12
N GLY A 137 21.55 -9.03 12.06
CA GLY A 137 21.62 -10.45 11.67
C GLY A 137 20.27 -11.07 11.27
N LEU A 138 19.26 -10.27 10.94
CA LEU A 138 17.95 -10.77 10.53
C LEU A 138 17.99 -11.39 9.14
N GLU A 139 17.24 -12.48 8.96
CA GLU A 139 17.01 -13.07 7.63
C GLU A 139 16.26 -12.08 6.73
N ILE A 140 16.60 -12.07 5.44
CA ILE A 140 15.87 -11.27 4.43
C ILE A 140 14.44 -11.80 4.28
N HIS A 141 13.49 -10.87 4.16
CA HIS A 141 12.08 -11.14 3.93
C HIS A 141 11.88 -11.79 2.55
N ASP A 142 11.18 -12.93 2.52
CA ASP A 142 11.08 -13.82 1.35
C ASP A 142 9.76 -13.68 0.56
N GLY A 143 8.96 -12.70 0.96
CA GLY A 143 7.67 -12.38 0.38
C GLY A 143 6.47 -13.00 1.09
N PHE A 144 6.72 -13.87 2.06
CA PHE A 144 5.70 -14.44 2.93
C PHE A 144 5.66 -13.67 4.25
N GLN A 145 4.58 -13.76 5.02
CA GLN A 145 4.34 -12.93 6.21
C GLN A 145 5.10 -13.43 7.44
N ASN A 146 6.39 -13.72 7.24
CA ASN A 146 7.33 -14.12 8.27
C ASN A 146 7.78 -12.88 9.06
N GLY A 147 7.48 -12.84 10.35
CA GLY A 147 7.99 -11.83 11.27
C GLY A 147 9.48 -12.02 11.57
N ASN A 148 10.10 -11.03 12.22
CA ASN A 148 11.54 -11.04 12.52
C ASN A 148 12.39 -11.23 11.25
N ARG A 149 12.10 -10.41 10.24
CA ARG A 149 12.75 -10.41 8.93
C ARG A 149 13.15 -8.99 8.55
N CYS A 150 14.18 -8.92 7.73
CA CYS A 150 14.70 -7.72 7.13
C CYS A 150 14.04 -7.51 5.76
N VAL A 151 13.25 -6.44 5.60
CA VAL A 151 12.65 -6.06 4.30
C VAL A 151 13.64 -5.19 3.53
N ASP A 152 14.32 -5.79 2.55
CA ASP A 152 15.28 -5.12 1.66
C ASP A 152 14.64 -4.52 0.39
N THR A 153 13.31 -4.62 0.27
CA THR A 153 12.55 -3.98 -0.82
C THR A 153 12.58 -2.47 -0.63
N GLN A 154 13.12 -1.75 -1.62
CA GLN A 154 13.12 -0.29 -1.63
C GLN A 154 11.72 0.30 -1.42
N MET A 155 11.67 1.41 -0.70
CA MET A 155 10.42 2.08 -0.35
C MET A 155 9.61 2.50 -1.59
N GLY A 156 10.30 3.06 -2.59
CA GLY A 156 9.71 3.43 -3.87
C GLY A 156 9.24 4.88 -3.95
N GLU A 157 8.31 5.14 -4.86
CA GLU A 157 7.88 6.48 -5.24
C GLU A 157 6.86 7.07 -4.26
N VAL A 158 6.95 8.38 -4.00
CA VAL A 158 6.04 9.12 -3.12
C VAL A 158 5.24 10.12 -3.95
N ALA A 159 3.91 10.05 -3.86
CA ALA A 159 3.02 11.02 -4.52
C ALA A 159 3.15 12.43 -3.91
N ASN A 160 2.81 13.46 -4.68
CA ASN A 160 2.64 14.82 -4.15
C ASN A 160 1.47 14.86 -3.15
N ALA A 161 1.47 15.83 -2.23
CA ALA A 161 0.48 15.95 -1.16
C ALA A 161 -0.97 16.04 -1.67
N ASP A 162 -1.19 16.68 -2.82
CA ASP A 162 -2.51 16.78 -3.47
C ASP A 162 -2.92 15.49 -4.21
N GLN A 163 -1.96 14.59 -4.43
CA GLN A 163 -2.09 13.31 -5.11
C GLN A 163 -1.89 12.11 -4.16
N ASN A 164 -1.66 12.34 -2.87
CA ASN A 164 -1.56 11.26 -1.91
C ASN A 164 -2.93 10.58 -1.72
N PRO A 165 -2.98 9.25 -1.56
CA PRO A 165 -4.22 8.52 -1.33
C PRO A 165 -4.95 8.99 -0.07
N THR A 166 -6.28 9.01 -0.13
CA THR A 166 -7.16 9.16 1.04
C THR A 166 -8.25 8.11 1.01
N LEU A 167 -8.75 7.72 2.18
CA LEU A 167 -9.81 6.72 2.33
C LEU A 167 -10.81 7.17 3.40
N LEU A 168 -12.10 6.91 3.17
CA LEU A 168 -13.18 7.21 4.12
C LEU A 168 -14.24 6.10 4.08
N ILE A 169 -14.69 5.62 5.23
CA ILE A 169 -15.87 4.76 5.33
C ILE A 169 -17.10 5.67 5.36
N THR A 170 -17.84 5.70 4.25
CA THR A 170 -18.96 6.65 4.06
C THR A 170 -20.29 6.13 4.60
N GLN A 171 -20.40 4.82 4.85
CA GLN A 171 -21.58 4.21 5.42
C GLN A 171 -21.19 2.94 6.18
N SER A 172 -21.68 2.79 7.41
CA SER A 172 -21.47 1.62 8.24
C SER A 172 -22.64 1.37 9.19
N PRO A 173 -22.92 0.10 9.55
CA PRO A 173 -23.89 -0.22 10.58
C PRO A 173 -23.32 0.07 11.97
N ARG A 174 -24.20 0.42 12.92
CA ARG A 174 -23.84 0.53 14.35
C ARG A 174 -24.06 -0.78 15.10
N THR A 175 -25.06 -1.56 14.68
CA THR A 175 -25.47 -2.81 15.33
C THR A 175 -25.93 -3.84 14.30
N VAL A 176 -25.54 -5.09 14.49
CA VAL A 176 -26.02 -6.27 13.73
C VAL A 176 -26.25 -7.43 14.69
N ARG A 177 -27.02 -8.45 14.29
CA ARG A 177 -27.14 -9.70 15.03
C ARG A 177 -25.94 -10.62 14.75
N VAL A 178 -25.67 -11.55 15.65
CA VAL A 178 -24.73 -12.65 15.39
C VAL A 178 -25.06 -13.33 14.06
N ASN A 179 -24.04 -13.55 13.23
CA ASN A 179 -24.13 -14.13 11.89
C ASN A 179 -25.08 -13.39 10.92
N GLU A 180 -25.51 -12.17 11.22
CA GLU A 180 -26.26 -11.34 10.27
C GLU A 180 -25.28 -10.73 9.25
N PRO A 181 -25.45 -11.00 7.94
CA PRO A 181 -24.65 -10.34 6.92
C PRO A 181 -24.87 -8.84 6.94
N PHE A 182 -23.82 -8.08 6.69
CA PHE A 182 -23.92 -6.62 6.59
C PHE A 182 -22.96 -6.06 5.55
N THR A 183 -23.18 -4.81 5.18
CA THR A 183 -22.31 -4.08 4.25
C THR A 183 -21.85 -2.76 4.84
N PHE A 184 -20.70 -2.30 4.38
CA PHE A 184 -20.24 -0.94 4.59
C PHE A 184 -19.57 -0.41 3.32
N ARG A 185 -19.50 0.91 3.17
CA ARG A 185 -19.04 1.57 1.93
C ARG A 185 -17.73 2.28 2.17
N VAL A 186 -16.75 2.00 1.33
CA VAL A 186 -15.40 2.57 1.38
C VAL A 186 -15.23 3.48 0.18
N SER A 187 -14.99 4.76 0.41
CA SER A 187 -14.57 5.71 -0.60
C SER A 187 -13.05 5.83 -0.60
N THR A 188 -12.45 5.74 -1.78
CA THR A 188 -11.01 6.01 -1.98
C THR A 188 -10.84 7.12 -3.00
N ARG A 189 -9.80 7.94 -2.82
CA ARG A 189 -9.36 8.97 -3.76
C ARG A 189 -7.86 8.87 -3.95
N ASN A 190 -7.37 9.18 -5.15
CA ASN A 190 -5.96 9.18 -5.52
C ASN A 190 -5.28 7.79 -5.39
N LEU A 191 -6.06 6.73 -5.57
CA LEU A 191 -5.58 5.35 -5.51
C LEU A 191 -6.04 4.62 -6.77
N ILE A 192 -5.10 4.03 -7.50
CA ILE A 192 -5.38 3.09 -8.58
C ILE A 192 -5.33 1.68 -7.99
N ARG A 193 -6.47 1.00 -7.93
CA ARG A 193 -6.63 -0.31 -7.29
C ARG A 193 -6.39 -1.45 -8.28
N ASP A 194 -5.18 -1.53 -8.82
CA ASP A 194 -4.80 -2.48 -9.88
C ASP A 194 -3.54 -3.29 -9.56
N ARG A 195 -3.01 -3.15 -8.33
CA ARG A 195 -1.75 -3.76 -7.93
C ARG A 195 -1.90 -4.42 -6.57
N PHE A 196 -2.31 -5.69 -6.61
CA PHE A 196 -2.34 -6.58 -5.46
C PHE A 196 -1.53 -7.85 -5.78
N LEU A 197 -0.55 -8.16 -4.94
CA LEU A 197 0.25 -9.38 -5.03
C LEU A 197 -0.09 -10.25 -3.81
N PRO A 198 -0.86 -11.33 -3.95
CA PRO A 198 -1.31 -12.11 -2.80
C PRO A 198 -0.14 -12.53 -1.88
N ALA A 199 -0.20 -12.17 -0.61
CA ALA A 199 0.80 -12.52 0.39
C ALA A 199 0.92 -14.04 0.55
N GLY A 200 -0.20 -14.77 0.42
CA GLY A 200 -0.21 -16.24 0.37
C GLY A 200 0.61 -16.85 -0.77
N GLN A 201 0.99 -16.05 -1.78
CA GLN A 201 1.80 -16.44 -2.94
C GLN A 201 3.21 -15.81 -2.91
N GLY A 202 3.61 -15.23 -1.78
CA GLY A 202 4.90 -14.57 -1.64
C GLY A 202 4.92 -13.12 -2.13
N GLY A 203 3.75 -12.46 -2.17
CA GLY A 203 3.58 -11.07 -2.63
C GLY A 203 3.75 -9.98 -1.57
N TYR A 204 4.08 -10.35 -0.32
CA TYR A 204 4.15 -9.42 0.81
C TYR A 204 5.51 -8.72 0.90
N TYR A 205 5.55 -7.39 0.92
CA TYR A 205 6.79 -6.60 0.99
C TYR A 205 7.84 -6.91 -0.10
N VAL A 206 7.43 -7.28 -1.31
CA VAL A 206 8.35 -7.61 -2.44
C VAL A 206 8.29 -6.62 -3.60
N ASP A 207 7.40 -5.62 -3.55
CA ASP A 207 7.21 -4.67 -4.65
C ASP A 207 7.26 -3.23 -4.14
N MET A 208 8.11 -2.39 -4.71
CA MET A 208 8.22 -0.99 -4.28
C MET A 208 6.91 -0.22 -4.54
N SER A 209 6.72 0.92 -3.87
CA SER A 209 5.61 1.81 -4.22
C SER A 209 5.85 2.41 -5.61
N ILE A 210 4.81 2.44 -6.44
CA ILE A 210 4.86 2.99 -7.80
C ILE A 210 3.65 3.90 -8.06
N LEU A 211 3.88 4.96 -8.81
CA LEU A 211 2.88 5.89 -9.30
C LEU A 211 2.48 5.53 -10.73
N ASN A 212 1.25 5.88 -11.11
CA ASN A 212 0.87 5.91 -12.52
C ASN A 212 1.40 7.18 -13.20
N ASN A 213 1.15 7.31 -14.50
CA ASN A 213 1.53 8.50 -15.28
C ASN A 213 0.89 9.82 -14.83
N GLN A 214 -0.09 9.78 -13.93
CA GLN A 214 -0.74 10.94 -13.33
C GLN A 214 -0.18 11.25 -11.93
N GLY A 215 0.81 10.50 -11.43
CA GLY A 215 1.35 10.67 -10.08
C GLY A 215 0.50 10.04 -8.97
N LEU A 216 -0.44 9.15 -9.32
CA LEU A 216 -1.31 8.47 -8.35
C LEU A 216 -0.74 7.10 -7.96
N VAL A 217 -0.78 6.77 -6.67
CA VAL A 217 -0.29 5.49 -6.16
C VAL A 217 -1.08 4.33 -6.75
N ARG A 218 -0.37 3.28 -7.18
CA ARG A 218 -0.94 2.01 -7.59
C ARG A 218 -0.89 1.01 -6.44
N GLY A 219 -2.00 0.35 -6.19
CA GLY A 219 -2.15 -0.52 -5.04
C GLY A 219 -3.50 -1.21 -4.98
N HIS A 220 -4.04 -1.30 -3.77
CA HIS A 220 -5.32 -1.92 -3.43
C HIS A 220 -5.76 -1.37 -2.06
N PHE A 221 -6.82 -1.91 -1.47
CA PHE A 221 -7.12 -1.63 -0.05
C PHE A 221 -7.59 -2.88 0.67
N HIS A 222 -7.44 -2.90 1.98
CA HIS A 222 -7.90 -3.98 2.84
C HIS A 222 -9.08 -3.54 3.65
N SER A 223 -9.84 -4.53 4.13
CA SER A 223 -10.95 -4.33 5.04
C SER A 223 -11.00 -5.48 6.03
N ALA A 224 -11.12 -5.16 7.32
CA ALA A 224 -11.10 -6.17 8.37
C ALA A 224 -12.03 -5.81 9.53
N CYS A 225 -12.51 -6.82 10.25
CA CYS A 225 -13.21 -6.62 11.52
C CYS A 225 -12.59 -7.50 12.61
N ARG A 226 -12.14 -6.89 13.70
CA ARG A 226 -11.65 -7.59 14.90
C ARG A 226 -12.55 -7.34 16.10
N GLN A 227 -12.72 -8.34 16.95
CA GLN A 227 -13.39 -8.16 18.23
C GLN A 227 -12.46 -7.38 19.18
N LEU A 228 -13.05 -6.53 20.01
CA LEU A 228 -12.33 -5.77 21.03
C LEU A 228 -12.56 -6.36 22.40
N ASN A 229 -11.47 -6.61 23.11
CA ASN A 229 -11.52 -6.95 24.54
C ASN A 229 -11.70 -5.71 25.42
N SER A 230 -11.29 -4.54 24.94
CA SER A 230 -11.41 -3.24 25.62
C SER A 230 -11.62 -2.13 24.59
N THR A 231 -12.39 -1.11 24.97
CA THR A 231 -12.54 0.14 24.19
C THR A 231 -11.57 1.23 24.60
N ASN A 232 -10.76 1.00 25.64
CA ASN A 232 -9.92 2.02 26.29
C ASN A 232 -8.42 1.67 26.23
N ALA A 233 -8.06 0.60 25.56
CA ALA A 233 -6.68 0.17 25.37
C ALA A 233 -6.46 -0.30 23.93
N ALA A 234 -5.21 -0.24 23.46
CA ALA A 234 -4.84 -0.84 22.20
C ALA A 234 -5.07 -2.37 22.29
N PRO A 235 -5.75 -2.98 21.31
CA PRO A 235 -5.95 -4.43 21.30
C PRO A 235 -4.65 -5.17 20.95
N ASP A 236 -4.55 -6.40 21.44
CA ASP A 236 -3.52 -7.35 21.01
C ASP A 236 -3.58 -7.53 19.48
N PRO A 237 -2.42 -7.54 18.77
CA PRO A 237 -2.38 -7.81 17.34
C PRO A 237 -2.85 -9.22 16.98
N ALA A 238 -2.74 -10.18 17.89
CA ALA A 238 -3.33 -11.52 17.79
C ALA A 238 -4.66 -11.59 18.58
N PRO A 239 -5.60 -12.47 18.18
CA PRO A 239 -5.58 -13.33 17.00
C PRO A 239 -5.89 -12.56 15.71
N ALA A 240 -5.91 -13.28 14.58
CA ALA A 240 -6.36 -12.73 13.31
C ALA A 240 -7.78 -12.12 13.40
N PRO A 241 -8.10 -11.10 12.57
CA PRO A 241 -9.43 -10.54 12.51
C PRO A 241 -10.52 -11.59 12.23
N ALA A 242 -11.72 -11.39 12.77
CA ALA A 242 -12.89 -12.23 12.52
C ALA A 242 -13.44 -12.10 11.09
N PHE A 243 -12.97 -11.09 10.35
CA PHE A 243 -13.22 -10.88 8.92
C PHE A 243 -12.01 -10.16 8.33
N PHE A 244 -11.58 -10.57 7.14
CA PHE A 244 -10.54 -9.88 6.35
C PHE A 244 -10.75 -10.11 4.86
N VAL A 245 -10.61 -9.04 4.07
CA VAL A 245 -10.48 -9.10 2.61
C VAL A 245 -9.50 -8.05 2.10
N ALA A 246 -8.79 -8.36 1.02
CA ALA A 246 -8.14 -7.37 0.15
C ALA A 246 -9.00 -7.12 -1.09
N THR A 247 -9.14 -5.87 -1.52
CA THR A 247 -10.02 -5.46 -2.62
C THR A 247 -9.22 -4.84 -3.77
N GLU A 248 -9.35 -5.44 -4.96
CA GLU A 248 -8.80 -4.96 -6.24
C GLU A 248 -9.87 -5.02 -7.32
N ASP A 249 -9.95 -4.00 -8.16
CA ASP A 249 -11.01 -3.86 -9.16
C ASP A 249 -10.57 -3.15 -10.45
N ARG A 250 -9.25 -2.93 -10.59
CA ARG A 250 -8.58 -2.23 -11.69
C ARG A 250 -9.16 -0.86 -12.03
N ALA A 251 -9.73 -0.14 -11.06
CA ALA A 251 -10.06 1.27 -11.27
C ALA A 251 -9.66 2.13 -10.07
N GLY A 252 -10.34 3.26 -9.88
CA GLY A 252 -9.88 4.36 -9.05
C GLY A 252 -9.20 5.44 -9.89
N GLY A 253 -8.75 6.49 -9.22
CA GLY A 253 -8.23 7.70 -9.87
C GLY A 253 -8.28 8.90 -8.94
N ALA A 254 -8.20 10.10 -9.52
CA ALA A 254 -8.18 11.35 -8.76
C ALA A 254 -9.54 11.72 -8.14
N ALA A 255 -10.64 11.23 -8.70
CA ALA A 255 -11.97 11.43 -8.13
C ALA A 255 -12.27 10.36 -7.06
N PRO A 256 -13.09 10.67 -6.03
CA PRO A 256 -13.63 9.67 -5.13
C PRO A 256 -14.35 8.55 -5.87
N ASP A 257 -14.05 7.31 -5.53
CA ASP A 257 -14.73 6.12 -5.99
C ASP A 257 -15.13 5.25 -4.79
N VAL A 258 -16.32 4.67 -4.82
CA VAL A 258 -16.95 3.99 -3.68
C VAL A 258 -17.17 2.51 -3.99
N ILE A 259 -16.67 1.66 -3.10
CA ILE A 259 -16.85 0.21 -3.14
C ILE A 259 -17.61 -0.27 -1.89
N GLU A 260 -18.54 -1.18 -2.10
CA GLU A 260 -19.24 -1.91 -1.05
C GLU A 260 -18.42 -3.12 -0.61
N ILE A 261 -18.18 -3.21 0.70
CA ILE A 261 -17.62 -4.38 1.36
C ILE A 261 -18.77 -5.16 1.98
N ARG A 262 -18.79 -6.48 1.71
CA ARG A 262 -19.83 -7.40 2.17
C ARG A 262 -19.23 -8.34 3.21
N VAL A 263 -19.72 -8.23 4.43
CA VAL A 263 -19.34 -9.11 5.54
C VAL A 263 -20.42 -10.18 5.67
N PRO A 264 -20.09 -11.49 5.59
CA PRO A 264 -21.09 -12.56 5.65
C PRO A 264 -21.80 -12.67 7.00
N GLY A 265 -21.19 -12.10 8.04
CA GLY A 265 -21.66 -12.12 9.42
C GLY A 265 -20.47 -12.25 10.37
N LEU A 266 -20.68 -11.92 11.65
CA LEU A 266 -19.69 -12.10 12.70
C LEU A 266 -20.21 -13.11 13.72
N ALA A 267 -19.38 -14.09 14.07
CA ALA A 267 -19.81 -15.29 14.80
C ALA A 267 -20.02 -15.08 16.30
N THR A 268 -19.41 -14.04 16.88
CA THR A 268 -19.43 -13.80 18.32
C THR A 268 -20.12 -12.48 18.66
N ARG A 269 -20.79 -12.46 19.82
CA ARG A 269 -21.35 -11.23 20.40
C ARG A 269 -20.21 -10.34 20.92
N GLY A 270 -20.39 -9.02 20.83
CA GLY A 270 -19.45 -8.06 21.41
C GLY A 270 -19.28 -6.79 20.58
N THR A 271 -18.30 -5.97 20.98
CA THR A 271 -17.90 -4.78 20.21
C THR A 271 -16.76 -5.14 19.27
N PHE A 272 -16.93 -4.78 18.00
CA PHE A 272 -15.95 -4.96 16.95
C PHE A 272 -15.40 -3.61 16.49
N GLN A 273 -14.14 -3.61 16.09
CA GLN A 273 -13.57 -2.58 15.23
C GLN A 273 -13.52 -3.11 13.81
N CYS A 274 -14.26 -2.46 12.92
CA CYS A 274 -14.12 -2.67 11.49
C CYS A 274 -13.32 -1.50 10.91
N ALA A 275 -12.33 -1.80 10.08
CA ALA A 275 -11.43 -0.80 9.51
C ALA A 275 -11.15 -1.11 8.05
N SER A 276 -10.81 -0.05 7.30
CA SER A 276 -10.30 -0.14 5.94
C SER A 276 -9.09 0.74 5.79
N TRP A 277 -8.11 0.27 5.02
CA TRP A 277 -6.88 1.02 4.75
C TRP A 277 -6.36 0.73 3.35
N ALA A 278 -5.81 1.74 2.70
CA ALA A 278 -5.13 1.54 1.43
C ALA A 278 -3.81 0.79 1.64
N GLY A 279 -3.46 -0.04 0.67
CA GLY A 279 -2.15 -0.67 0.53
C GLY A 279 -1.51 -0.22 -0.77
N ASP A 280 -0.23 0.14 -0.74
CA ASP A 280 0.59 0.15 -1.94
C ASP A 280 0.82 -1.28 -2.45
N ALA A 281 1.57 -1.43 -3.54
CA ALA A 281 1.91 -2.74 -4.10
C ALA A 281 2.57 -3.71 -3.09
N SER A 282 3.22 -3.16 -2.06
CA SER A 282 3.91 -3.89 -1.00
C SER A 282 3.04 -4.23 0.21
N HIS A 283 1.76 -3.86 0.23
CA HIS A 283 0.84 -3.97 1.40
C HIS A 283 1.16 -3.01 2.54
N ARG A 284 1.96 -1.96 2.30
CA ARG A 284 2.16 -0.89 3.27
C ARG A 284 1.08 0.16 3.05
N ILE A 285 0.68 0.86 4.11
CA ILE A 285 -0.08 2.09 3.92
C ILE A 285 0.78 3.02 3.03
N PRO A 286 0.22 3.57 1.93
CA PRO A 286 0.98 4.41 1.01
C PRO A 286 1.75 5.51 1.73
N MET A 287 3.01 5.68 1.37
CA MET A 287 3.86 6.74 1.89
C MET A 287 3.26 8.11 1.59
N MET A 288 3.48 9.06 2.50
CA MET A 288 2.92 10.41 2.44
C MET A 288 4.02 11.44 2.26
N GLN A 289 3.77 12.49 1.47
CA GLN A 289 4.73 13.60 1.34
C GLN A 289 4.92 14.35 2.66
N ARG A 290 3.91 14.35 3.54
CA ARG A 290 3.90 15.15 4.77
C ARG A 290 3.52 14.30 5.97
N ALA A 291 4.20 14.54 7.09
CA ALA A 291 3.93 13.86 8.36
C ALA A 291 2.58 14.25 8.98
N ASN A 292 2.06 15.45 8.67
CA ASN A 292 0.79 15.95 9.21
C ASN A 292 -0.43 15.61 8.34
N GLN A 293 -0.35 14.55 7.54
CA GLN A 293 -1.44 14.04 6.73
C GLN A 293 -2.13 12.85 7.44
N ILE A 294 -3.46 12.79 7.36
CA ILE A 294 -4.20 11.60 7.79
C ILE A 294 -3.95 10.50 6.74
N PRO A 295 -3.42 9.32 7.13
CA PRO A 295 -3.21 8.23 6.18
C PRO A 295 -4.54 7.77 5.58
N ALA A 296 -4.48 7.07 4.44
CA ALA A 296 -5.65 6.43 3.84
C ALA A 296 -6.14 5.25 4.69
N PHE A 297 -6.76 5.55 5.82
CA PHE A 297 -7.25 4.64 6.85
C PHE A 297 -8.52 5.23 7.47
N ASP A 298 -9.52 4.38 7.73
CA ASP A 298 -10.68 4.74 8.53
C ASP A 298 -11.25 3.52 9.26
N ALA A 299 -11.97 3.74 10.35
CA ALA A 299 -12.54 2.68 11.16
C ALA A 299 -13.85 3.08 11.85
N PHE A 300 -14.72 2.10 12.11
CA PHE A 300 -15.92 2.27 12.90
C PHE A 300 -16.05 1.18 13.97
N ARG A 301 -16.90 1.45 14.97
CA ARG A 301 -17.29 0.47 15.99
C ARG A 301 -18.63 -0.14 15.62
N LEU A 302 -18.73 -1.45 15.74
CA LEU A 302 -19.93 -2.25 15.50
C LEU A 302 -20.28 -3.05 16.74
N THR A 303 -21.54 -3.05 17.13
CA THR A 303 -22.05 -3.93 18.19
C THR A 303 -22.73 -5.15 17.58
N VAL A 304 -22.24 -6.35 17.91
CA VAL A 304 -22.86 -7.62 17.52
C VAL A 304 -23.65 -8.18 18.70
N ARG A 305 -24.96 -8.40 18.52
CA ARG A 305 -25.90 -8.81 19.57
C ARG A 305 -26.65 -10.11 19.27
#